data_AF-A0A076H5Y7-F1
#
_entry.id   AF-A0A076H5Y7-F1
#
_cell.length_a   1.000
_cell.length_b   1.000
_cell.length_c   1.000
_cell.angle_alpha   90.00
_cell.angle_beta   90.00
_cell.angle_gamma   90.00
#
_symmetry.space_group_name_H-M   'P 1'
#
loop_
_entity.id
_entity.type
_entity.pdbx_description
1 polymer ?
#
loop_
_entity_poly.entity_id
_entity_poly.type
_entity_poly.pdbx_seq_one_letter_code
_entity_poly.pdbx_strand_id
1 'polypeptide(L)'
;MSNHQVDDSEMLDLVSSASVTIPWNIAWQELDLIFGLGRLASGEQVLLNPADFGVVPAGGVQLPGVEVRGSDAGNIIYASTNSSVYGGDNGDSLYSIDGYSDNLLVGEEGSDRFVIAPSNDYIVGGSLIENAITFGLHRYLAEVDSVPDLFYLTNSGASAADDPSLIADFHVGVDRVFVDGEERTGEWSSLKADLALLGFDVNAAPVLKDSLSSISRELVGGQQGLIDLAGAVIDPDDDELAVVILSGPEWISSSGLQIVLAPPSNSSRNDVVTYGVHDGRAIVLGEIQLAVTPGDEPVAPSPDPSPSPDPSPSPTPSPSPAPSVPPTGPSPAFVGDSSNVDVIQDGQSVRVIGTRAAVSIPLDAVDKVTLDNTSSERTQLAVSAEVRGLDIRIDSGALTLEGSKVVGSTIEFAQGEDAEFVSSVQKIGGGTTIVMSEGNDSVEIGQGVVNKSFFSTGEGGDAVLLDSAVKIKGNTVFDLGKGTDSATIDAEIRRATFELGKGADQITMTGAVKKAFVDLGFDKAGDVVTIASENLISRKIKLTNFDKKDELIIGGESFGYADLQSNDFDRISVSFRGETPAIVPEESSDSNASTGFDFL
;
A
#
# COMPACT_ATOMS: atom_id res chain seq x y z
N MET A 1 -9.32 27.23 -8.39
CA MET A 1 -10.11 26.33 -9.24
C MET A 1 -10.13 25.03 -8.48
N SER A 2 -11.31 24.61 -8.04
CA SER A 2 -11.52 23.53 -7.07
C SER A 2 -10.92 22.23 -7.60
N ASN A 3 -10.07 21.59 -6.80
CA ASN A 3 -9.62 20.22 -7.04
C ASN A 3 -10.69 19.34 -6.39
N HIS A 4 -11.55 18.70 -7.17
CA HIS A 4 -12.32 17.56 -6.70
C HIS A 4 -11.33 16.39 -6.70
N GLN A 5 -10.69 16.21 -5.55
CA GLN A 5 -10.23 14.90 -5.15
C GLN A 5 -11.54 14.21 -4.74
N VAL A 6 -11.95 13.17 -5.48
CA VAL A 6 -13.05 12.31 -5.03
C VAL A 6 -12.56 11.77 -3.70
N ASP A 7 -13.16 12.29 -2.64
CA ASP A 7 -12.96 11.85 -1.28
C ASP A 7 -13.37 10.37 -1.26
N ASP A 8 -12.51 9.46 -0.80
CA ASP A 8 -12.90 8.07 -0.59
C ASP A 8 -14.09 7.99 0.40
N SER A 9 -14.38 9.08 1.13
CA SER A 9 -15.59 9.26 1.92
C SER A 9 -16.87 9.59 1.13
N GLU A 10 -16.80 10.04 -0.13
CA GLU A 10 -17.95 10.24 -1.01
C GLU A 10 -18.36 8.97 -1.79
N MET A 11 -17.45 7.99 -1.94
CA MET A 11 -17.80 6.62 -2.37
C MET A 11 -18.42 5.77 -1.25
N LEU A 12 -18.36 6.21 0.01
CA LEU A 12 -18.94 5.50 1.17
C LEU A 12 -20.47 5.37 1.14
N ASP A 13 -21.17 6.05 0.23
CA ASP A 13 -22.63 6.02 0.14
C ASP A 13 -23.18 5.15 -1.02
N LEU A 14 -22.31 4.48 -1.78
CA LEU A 14 -22.71 3.45 -2.73
C LEU A 14 -23.25 2.24 -1.96
N VAL A 15 -24.59 2.20 -1.85
CA VAL A 15 -25.42 1.15 -1.24
C VAL A 15 -25.44 1.12 0.30
N SER A 16 -25.80 2.24 0.92
CA SER A 16 -26.26 2.30 2.33
C SER A 16 -27.75 1.89 2.50
N SER A 17 -28.53 1.69 1.43
CA SER A 17 -29.91 1.19 1.53
C SER A 17 -29.99 -0.26 1.10
N ALA A 18 -30.63 -1.13 1.88
CA ALA A 18 -30.94 -2.50 1.46
C ALA A 18 -31.53 -2.50 0.04
N SER A 19 -30.75 -2.98 -0.93
CA SER A 19 -31.13 -3.09 -2.33
C SER A 19 -32.31 -4.06 -2.44
N VAL A 20 -33.33 -3.67 -3.21
CA VAL A 20 -34.46 -4.55 -3.48
C VAL A 20 -34.01 -5.56 -4.53
N THR A 21 -34.00 -6.85 -4.18
CA THR A 21 -33.64 -7.92 -5.13
C THR A 21 -34.79 -8.20 -6.10
N ILE A 22 -34.51 -8.12 -7.40
CA ILE A 22 -35.39 -8.60 -8.47
C ILE A 22 -34.97 -10.04 -8.79
N PRO A 23 -35.81 -11.05 -8.49
CA PRO A 23 -35.47 -12.44 -8.78
C PRO A 23 -35.43 -12.67 -10.29
N TRP A 24 -34.35 -13.25 -10.79
CA TRP A 24 -34.25 -13.62 -12.19
C TRP A 24 -35.25 -14.71 -12.55
N ASN A 25 -35.97 -14.49 -13.64
CA ASN A 25 -36.79 -15.53 -14.24
C ASN A 25 -35.94 -16.27 -15.27
N ILE A 26 -35.71 -17.57 -15.06
CA ILE A 26 -34.89 -18.42 -15.94
C ILE A 26 -35.38 -18.47 -17.40
N ALA A 27 -36.60 -18.00 -17.69
CA ALA A 27 -37.11 -17.89 -19.05
C ALA A 27 -36.66 -16.60 -19.79
N TRP A 28 -36.12 -15.62 -19.06
CA TRP A 28 -35.57 -14.39 -19.62
C TRP A 28 -34.21 -14.64 -20.28
N GLN A 29 -33.98 -13.93 -21.36
CA GLN A 29 -32.65 -13.78 -21.98
C GLN A 29 -32.14 -12.34 -21.85
N GLU A 30 -33.06 -11.39 -21.69
CA GLU A 30 -32.74 -9.97 -21.56
C GLU A 30 -33.61 -9.36 -20.47
N LEU A 31 -33.01 -8.52 -19.64
CA LEU A 31 -33.69 -7.72 -18.63
C LEU A 31 -33.28 -6.25 -18.78
N ASP A 32 -34.25 -5.39 -18.95
CA ASP A 32 -34.07 -3.95 -19.05
C ASP A 32 -34.67 -3.28 -17.82
N LEU A 33 -33.81 -2.78 -16.92
CA LEU A 33 -34.23 -2.13 -15.67
C LEU A 33 -34.73 -0.70 -15.89
N ILE A 34 -34.32 -0.06 -16.98
CA ILE A 34 -34.75 1.29 -17.36
C ILE A 34 -36.24 1.28 -17.69
N PHE A 35 -36.67 0.35 -18.55
CA PHE A 35 -38.06 0.22 -18.96
C PHE A 35 -38.85 -0.82 -18.16
N GLY A 36 -38.21 -1.57 -17.27
CA GLY A 36 -38.83 -2.64 -16.51
C GLY A 36 -39.35 -3.75 -17.42
N LEU A 37 -38.52 -4.21 -18.36
CA LEU A 37 -38.92 -5.19 -19.38
C LEU A 37 -38.05 -6.44 -19.29
N GLY A 38 -38.66 -7.60 -19.07
CA GLY A 38 -38.02 -8.90 -19.28
C GLY A 38 -38.38 -9.44 -20.67
N ARG A 39 -37.38 -9.84 -21.46
CA ARG A 39 -37.60 -10.46 -22.77
C ARG A 39 -37.28 -11.96 -22.69
N LEU A 40 -38.23 -12.76 -23.16
CA LEU A 40 -38.14 -14.21 -23.24
C LEU A 40 -37.33 -14.65 -24.47
N ALA A 41 -36.84 -15.89 -24.46
CA ALA A 41 -36.19 -16.51 -25.63
C ALA A 41 -37.07 -16.57 -26.89
N SER A 42 -38.39 -16.51 -26.74
CA SER A 42 -39.35 -16.42 -27.85
C SER A 42 -39.40 -15.03 -28.50
N GLY A 43 -38.77 -14.02 -27.89
CA GLY A 43 -38.86 -12.61 -28.25
C GLY A 43 -40.07 -11.89 -27.65
N GLU A 44 -40.93 -12.58 -26.89
CA GLU A 44 -42.02 -11.98 -26.13
C GLU A 44 -41.46 -11.11 -25.00
N GLN A 45 -42.12 -9.97 -24.75
CA GLN A 45 -41.74 -9.02 -23.70
C GLN A 45 -42.76 -9.05 -22.56
N VAL A 46 -42.26 -9.05 -21.34
CA VAL A 46 -43.02 -9.02 -20.10
C VAL A 46 -42.71 -7.71 -19.39
N LEU A 47 -43.74 -6.91 -19.14
CA LEU A 47 -43.60 -5.69 -18.35
C LEU A 47 -43.60 -6.04 -16.86
N LEU A 48 -42.55 -5.59 -16.18
CA LEU A 48 -42.38 -5.68 -14.73
C LEU A 48 -43.05 -4.47 -14.09
N ASN A 49 -43.91 -4.70 -13.12
CA ASN A 49 -44.54 -3.64 -12.35
C ASN A 49 -43.64 -3.29 -11.15
N PRO A 50 -43.06 -2.08 -11.06
CA PRO A 50 -42.17 -1.70 -9.95
C PRO A 50 -42.79 -1.88 -8.56
N ALA A 51 -44.10 -1.68 -8.45
CA ALA A 51 -44.83 -1.85 -7.20
C ALA A 51 -44.83 -3.30 -6.67
N ASP A 52 -44.67 -4.30 -7.54
CA ASP A 52 -44.61 -5.71 -7.14
C ASP A 52 -43.32 -6.03 -6.36
N PHE A 53 -42.29 -5.18 -6.53
CA PHE A 53 -41.00 -5.28 -5.86
C PHE A 53 -40.84 -4.24 -4.74
N GLY A 54 -41.82 -3.34 -4.57
CA GLY A 54 -41.70 -2.23 -3.63
C GLY A 54 -40.76 -1.11 -4.12
N VAL A 55 -40.52 -1.04 -5.43
CA VAL A 55 -39.67 -0.03 -6.07
C VAL A 55 -40.52 1.16 -6.52
N VAL A 56 -39.97 2.37 -6.36
CA VAL A 56 -40.60 3.61 -6.82
C VAL A 56 -39.84 4.13 -8.05
N PRO A 57 -40.49 4.23 -9.23
CA PRO A 57 -39.87 4.79 -10.41
C PRO A 57 -39.37 6.22 -10.18
N ALA A 58 -38.19 6.55 -10.71
CA ALA A 58 -37.56 7.85 -10.56
C ALA A 58 -36.73 8.19 -11.81
N GLY A 59 -36.61 9.48 -12.16
CA GLY A 59 -35.70 9.91 -13.25
C GLY A 59 -36.01 9.37 -14.64
N GLY A 60 -37.20 8.80 -14.89
CA GLY A 60 -37.52 8.11 -16.15
C GLY A 60 -37.21 6.60 -16.14
N VAL A 61 -36.60 6.11 -15.07
CA VAL A 61 -36.28 4.69 -14.82
C VAL A 61 -37.45 4.00 -14.10
N GLN A 62 -37.81 2.79 -14.54
CA GLN A 62 -38.82 1.97 -13.88
C GLN A 62 -38.31 1.26 -12.63
N LEU A 63 -37.09 0.70 -12.66
CA LEU A 63 -36.50 -0.08 -11.58
C LEU A 63 -35.12 0.47 -11.13
N PRO A 64 -35.04 1.64 -10.47
CA PRO A 64 -33.79 2.15 -9.89
C PRO A 64 -33.49 1.48 -8.54
N GLY A 65 -32.22 1.43 -8.13
CA GLY A 65 -31.87 1.03 -6.76
C GLY A 65 -32.03 -0.47 -6.48
N VAL A 66 -31.92 -1.33 -7.50
CA VAL A 66 -32.24 -2.76 -7.38
C VAL A 66 -31.00 -3.64 -7.47
N GLU A 67 -31.10 -4.84 -6.89
CA GLU A 67 -30.13 -5.91 -7.11
C GLU A 67 -30.72 -6.95 -8.06
N VAL A 68 -29.95 -7.34 -9.07
CA VAL A 68 -30.28 -8.45 -9.99
C VAL A 68 -29.11 -9.41 -10.00
N ARG A 69 -29.40 -10.70 -9.91
CA ARG A 69 -28.46 -11.78 -10.20
C ARG A 69 -29.00 -12.59 -11.35
N GLY A 70 -28.26 -12.64 -12.46
CA GLY A 70 -28.63 -13.43 -13.62
C GLY A 70 -28.57 -14.93 -13.37
N SER A 71 -28.74 -15.69 -14.44
CA SER A 71 -28.70 -17.16 -14.43
C SER A 71 -27.36 -17.67 -14.91
N ASP A 72 -27.12 -18.97 -14.76
CA ASP A 72 -25.96 -19.70 -15.31
C ASP A 72 -25.97 -19.81 -16.86
N ALA A 73 -26.57 -18.87 -17.58
CA ALA A 73 -26.63 -18.84 -19.04
C ALA A 73 -26.46 -17.40 -19.48
N GLY A 74 -25.83 -17.16 -20.64
CA GLY A 74 -25.59 -15.81 -21.14
C GLY A 74 -26.82 -14.90 -21.10
N ASN A 75 -26.68 -13.77 -20.43
CA ASN A 75 -27.69 -12.79 -20.07
C ASN A 75 -27.38 -11.45 -20.71
N ILE A 76 -28.43 -10.69 -21.02
CA ILE A 76 -28.33 -9.32 -21.47
C ILE A 76 -29.03 -8.46 -20.42
N ILE A 77 -28.31 -7.59 -19.73
CA ILE A 77 -28.89 -6.77 -18.67
C ILE A 77 -28.59 -5.30 -18.94
N TYR A 78 -29.63 -4.49 -19.05
CA TYR A 78 -29.50 -3.03 -19.07
C TYR A 78 -29.69 -2.52 -17.65
N ALA A 79 -28.58 -2.09 -17.05
CA ALA A 79 -28.54 -1.47 -15.74
C ALA A 79 -29.33 -0.15 -15.75
N SER A 80 -29.84 0.21 -14.58
CA SER A 80 -30.48 1.49 -14.38
C SER A 80 -29.55 2.42 -13.59
N THR A 81 -30.04 3.12 -12.56
CA THR A 81 -29.22 3.96 -11.66
C THR A 81 -29.15 3.29 -10.30
N ASN A 82 -28.00 3.40 -9.63
CA ASN A 82 -27.77 2.89 -8.28
C ASN A 82 -28.12 1.39 -8.13
N SER A 83 -27.89 0.60 -9.17
CA SER A 83 -28.25 -0.82 -9.20
C SER A 83 -27.03 -1.71 -9.09
N SER A 84 -27.21 -2.88 -8.48
CA SER A 84 -26.19 -3.94 -8.43
C SER A 84 -26.60 -5.06 -9.37
N VAL A 85 -25.82 -5.29 -10.41
CA VAL A 85 -26.09 -6.27 -11.46
C VAL A 85 -24.98 -7.29 -11.46
N TYR A 86 -25.34 -8.55 -11.24
CA TYR A 86 -24.45 -9.71 -11.33
C TYR A 86 -24.88 -10.52 -12.55
N GLY A 87 -23.96 -10.75 -13.49
CA GLY A 87 -24.20 -11.48 -14.74
C GLY A 87 -24.64 -12.93 -14.49
N GLY A 88 -23.89 -13.63 -13.65
CA GLY A 88 -24.07 -15.07 -13.42
C GLY A 88 -23.03 -15.85 -14.23
N ASP A 89 -23.22 -17.16 -14.39
CA ASP A 89 -22.20 -17.94 -15.10
C ASP A 89 -22.34 -17.81 -16.63
N ASN A 90 -21.20 -17.92 -17.33
CA ASN A 90 -21.00 -17.78 -18.78
C ASN A 90 -20.98 -16.34 -19.27
N GLY A 91 -20.69 -16.14 -20.56
CA GLY A 91 -20.58 -14.81 -21.14
C GLY A 91 -21.89 -14.03 -21.21
N ASP A 92 -21.96 -12.99 -20.40
CA ASP A 92 -23.05 -12.04 -20.26
C ASP A 92 -22.76 -10.72 -21.00
N SER A 93 -23.77 -9.87 -21.06
CA SER A 93 -23.68 -8.53 -21.64
C SER A 93 -24.40 -7.52 -20.76
N LEU A 94 -23.61 -6.74 -20.03
CA LEU A 94 -24.06 -5.75 -19.07
C LEU A 94 -23.91 -4.35 -19.66
N TYR A 95 -25.00 -3.60 -19.68
CA TYR A 95 -25.07 -2.27 -20.29
C TYR A 95 -25.35 -1.23 -19.21
N SER A 96 -24.45 -0.25 -19.07
CA SER A 96 -24.69 0.98 -18.32
C SER A 96 -24.40 2.16 -19.25
N ILE A 97 -25.45 2.66 -19.89
CA ILE A 97 -25.39 3.67 -20.95
C ILE A 97 -26.41 4.78 -20.67
N ASP A 98 -26.30 5.92 -21.36
CA ASP A 98 -27.29 7.01 -21.34
C ASP A 98 -27.36 7.85 -20.03
N GLY A 99 -26.30 7.84 -19.21
CA GLY A 99 -26.18 8.71 -18.05
C GLY A 99 -26.89 8.21 -16.79
N TYR A 100 -27.21 6.93 -16.74
CA TYR A 100 -27.55 6.26 -15.49
C TYR A 100 -26.26 5.87 -14.77
N SER A 101 -26.11 6.31 -13.53
CA SER A 101 -24.86 6.25 -12.77
C SER A 101 -24.94 5.35 -11.55
N ASP A 102 -23.81 5.24 -10.86
CA ASP A 102 -23.68 4.68 -9.52
C ASP A 102 -24.01 3.18 -9.46
N ASN A 103 -23.80 2.46 -10.56
CA ASN A 103 -24.07 1.03 -10.62
C ASN A 103 -22.86 0.20 -10.22
N LEU A 104 -23.12 -0.96 -9.63
CA LEU A 104 -22.17 -2.04 -9.50
C LEU A 104 -22.49 -3.09 -10.58
N LEU A 105 -21.55 -3.36 -11.47
CA LEU A 105 -21.67 -4.39 -12.51
C LEU A 105 -20.61 -5.45 -12.26
N VAL A 106 -21.03 -6.71 -12.14
CA VAL A 106 -20.15 -7.85 -11.86
C VAL A 106 -20.43 -8.92 -12.91
N GLY A 107 -19.41 -9.34 -13.66
CA GLY A 107 -19.55 -10.40 -14.67
C GLY A 107 -19.82 -11.76 -14.05
N GLU A 108 -19.07 -12.09 -12.99
CA GLU A 108 -18.94 -13.44 -12.39
C GLU A 108 -18.08 -14.37 -13.27
N GLU A 109 -18.31 -15.69 -13.29
CA GLU A 109 -17.50 -16.61 -14.10
C GLU A 109 -17.89 -16.53 -15.58
N GLY A 110 -17.04 -16.02 -16.46
CA GLY A 110 -17.51 -15.84 -17.83
C GLY A 110 -16.56 -15.08 -18.72
N SER A 111 -16.90 -15.02 -20.01
CA SER A 111 -16.27 -14.04 -20.91
C SER A 111 -17.31 -12.98 -21.16
N ASP A 112 -17.25 -11.93 -20.37
CA ASP A 112 -18.32 -10.97 -20.25
C ASP A 112 -18.13 -9.77 -21.15
N ARG A 113 -19.24 -9.11 -21.44
CA ARG A 113 -19.26 -7.88 -22.21
C ARG A 113 -19.84 -6.76 -21.39
N PHE A 114 -19.05 -5.73 -21.20
CA PHE A 114 -19.47 -4.49 -20.57
C PHE A 114 -19.64 -3.42 -21.64
N VAL A 115 -20.76 -2.72 -21.67
CA VAL A 115 -20.98 -1.56 -22.54
C VAL A 115 -21.27 -0.36 -21.65
N ILE A 116 -20.28 0.53 -21.52
CA ILE A 116 -20.20 1.48 -20.40
C ILE A 116 -20.01 2.92 -20.91
N ALA A 117 -20.72 3.85 -20.28
CA ALA A 117 -20.46 5.29 -20.37
C ALA A 117 -19.75 5.80 -19.09
N PRO A 118 -19.04 6.93 -19.13
CA PRO A 118 -18.43 7.49 -17.93
C PRO A 118 -19.52 8.08 -17.02
N SER A 119 -19.90 7.33 -15.98
CA SER A 119 -21.06 7.58 -15.13
C SER A 119 -20.89 7.07 -13.70
N ASN A 120 -19.68 7.12 -13.15
CA ASN A 120 -19.42 6.70 -11.76
C ASN A 120 -19.86 5.25 -11.45
N ASP A 121 -19.75 4.35 -12.42
CA ASP A 121 -20.07 2.94 -12.23
C ASP A 121 -18.82 2.19 -11.71
N TYR A 122 -19.03 1.15 -10.90
CA TYR A 122 -18.01 0.21 -10.46
C TYR A 122 -18.18 -1.11 -11.22
N ILE A 123 -17.16 -1.50 -11.96
CA ILE A 123 -17.20 -2.65 -12.87
C ILE A 123 -16.18 -3.68 -12.41
N VAL A 124 -16.63 -4.93 -12.34
CA VAL A 124 -15.84 -6.12 -12.03
C VAL A 124 -16.04 -7.12 -13.16
N GLY A 125 -14.95 -7.53 -13.80
CA GLY A 125 -14.93 -8.57 -14.81
C GLY A 125 -15.34 -9.91 -14.23
N GLY A 126 -14.64 -10.35 -13.17
CA GLY A 126 -14.93 -11.60 -12.49
C GLY A 126 -15.98 -11.49 -11.38
N SER A 127 -15.74 -12.20 -10.28
CA SER A 127 -16.62 -12.26 -9.11
C SER A 127 -16.19 -11.28 -8.01
N LEU A 128 -17.01 -11.13 -6.96
CA LEU A 128 -16.59 -10.44 -5.73
C LEU A 128 -16.18 -11.44 -4.64
N ILE A 129 -15.15 -11.11 -3.87
CA ILE A 129 -14.77 -11.93 -2.71
C ILE A 129 -15.87 -11.95 -1.65
N GLU A 130 -16.39 -13.14 -1.38
CA GLU A 130 -17.32 -13.34 -0.28
C GLU A 130 -16.69 -13.00 1.06
N ASN A 131 -17.40 -12.22 1.88
CA ASN A 131 -16.98 -11.84 3.23
C ASN A 131 -15.63 -11.09 3.28
N ALA A 132 -15.23 -10.38 2.22
CA ALA A 132 -13.98 -9.62 2.14
C ALA A 132 -13.68 -8.78 3.43
N ILE A 133 -14.69 -8.13 4.00
CA ILE A 133 -14.58 -7.33 5.24
C ILE A 133 -14.07 -8.15 6.43
N THR A 134 -14.43 -9.44 6.51
CA THR A 134 -13.97 -10.32 7.61
C THR A 134 -12.47 -10.58 7.58
N PHE A 135 -11.85 -10.36 6.43
CA PHE A 135 -10.41 -10.44 6.21
C PHE A 135 -9.73 -9.07 6.24
N GLY A 136 -10.45 -8.00 6.58
CA GLY A 136 -9.92 -6.62 6.54
C GLY A 136 -9.80 -6.04 5.14
N LEU A 137 -10.48 -6.62 4.14
CA LEU A 137 -10.43 -6.20 2.75
C LEU A 137 -11.64 -5.34 2.37
N HIS A 138 -11.52 -4.59 1.27
CA HIS A 138 -12.61 -3.79 0.72
C HIS A 138 -13.81 -4.67 0.32
N ARG A 139 -15.04 -4.19 0.57
CA ARG A 139 -16.27 -5.00 0.36
C ARG A 139 -16.56 -5.36 -1.11
N TYR A 140 -15.99 -4.59 -2.02
CA TYR A 140 -16.12 -4.76 -3.48
C TYR A 140 -14.79 -5.20 -4.11
N LEU A 141 -13.98 -5.97 -3.38
CA LEU A 141 -12.75 -6.54 -3.89
C LEU A 141 -13.06 -7.56 -4.99
N ALA A 142 -12.53 -7.30 -6.18
CA ALA A 142 -12.74 -8.09 -7.38
C ALA A 142 -11.84 -9.32 -7.42
N GLU A 143 -12.42 -10.50 -7.62
CA GLU A 143 -11.71 -11.76 -7.81
C GLU A 143 -11.45 -11.98 -9.30
N VAL A 144 -10.18 -12.15 -9.65
CA VAL A 144 -9.71 -12.30 -11.03
C VAL A 144 -9.89 -13.74 -11.50
N ASP A 145 -10.71 -13.99 -12.52
CA ASP A 145 -11.06 -15.34 -12.99
C ASP A 145 -10.20 -15.86 -14.17
N SER A 146 -9.28 -15.02 -14.69
CA SER A 146 -8.41 -15.30 -15.84
C SER A 146 -9.13 -15.59 -17.16
N VAL A 147 -10.43 -15.29 -17.26
CA VAL A 147 -11.21 -15.40 -18.49
C VAL A 147 -11.24 -14.03 -19.20
N PRO A 148 -11.20 -13.97 -20.55
CA PRO A 148 -11.17 -12.68 -21.23
C PRO A 148 -12.50 -11.91 -21.18
N ASP A 149 -12.44 -10.68 -20.68
CA ASP A 149 -13.56 -9.74 -20.72
C ASP A 149 -13.44 -8.68 -21.82
N LEU A 150 -14.60 -8.18 -22.26
CA LEU A 150 -14.73 -7.20 -23.33
C LEU A 150 -15.38 -5.91 -22.83
N PHE A 151 -14.57 -4.86 -22.68
CA PHE A 151 -15.02 -3.54 -22.24
C PHE A 151 -15.24 -2.60 -23.43
N TYR A 152 -16.50 -2.30 -23.76
CA TYR A 152 -16.89 -1.34 -24.79
C TYR A 152 -17.25 0.00 -24.16
N LEU A 153 -16.30 0.92 -24.23
CA LEU A 153 -16.38 2.23 -23.62
C LEU A 153 -16.87 3.26 -24.65
N THR A 154 -17.83 4.08 -24.24
CA THR A 154 -18.44 5.10 -25.10
C THR A 154 -18.16 6.49 -24.56
N ASN A 155 -17.90 7.46 -25.45
CA ASN A 155 -17.71 8.87 -25.06
C ASN A 155 -19.02 9.69 -25.09
N SER A 156 -20.18 9.02 -24.98
CA SER A 156 -21.51 9.64 -25.16
C SER A 156 -22.15 10.22 -23.88
N GLY A 157 -21.46 10.21 -22.73
CA GLY A 157 -21.90 10.82 -21.46
C GLY A 157 -21.28 12.21 -21.25
N ALA A 158 -22.07 13.19 -20.81
CA ALA A 158 -21.59 14.55 -20.56
C ALA A 158 -20.79 14.64 -19.24
N SER A 159 -19.65 15.36 -19.28
CA SER A 159 -18.68 15.72 -18.22
C SER A 159 -17.74 14.64 -17.68
N ALA A 160 -16.86 14.16 -18.57
CA ALA A 160 -15.78 13.20 -18.35
C ALA A 160 -14.59 13.68 -17.48
N ALA A 161 -14.81 14.15 -16.24
CA ALA A 161 -13.67 14.41 -15.33
C ALA A 161 -13.99 14.35 -13.84
N ASP A 162 -15.24 14.58 -13.43
CA ASP A 162 -15.53 14.77 -12.00
C ASP A 162 -15.88 13.43 -11.30
N ASP A 163 -16.54 12.48 -11.97
CA ASP A 163 -16.91 11.16 -11.41
C ASP A 163 -16.63 10.00 -12.41
N PRO A 164 -15.39 9.45 -12.45
CA PRO A 164 -15.02 8.42 -13.43
C PRO A 164 -15.65 7.06 -13.11
N SER A 165 -16.00 6.28 -14.14
CA SER A 165 -16.35 4.86 -13.94
C SER A 165 -15.07 4.05 -13.73
N LEU A 166 -15.07 3.16 -12.74
CA LEU A 166 -13.93 2.32 -12.36
C LEU A 166 -14.09 0.89 -12.86
N ILE A 167 -13.09 0.39 -13.59
CA ILE A 167 -12.91 -1.04 -13.87
C ILE A 167 -11.89 -1.58 -12.86
N ALA A 168 -12.30 -2.52 -12.01
CA ALA A 168 -11.56 -2.89 -10.80
C ALA A 168 -10.47 -3.95 -11.01
N ASP A 169 -10.58 -4.81 -12.02
CA ASP A 169 -9.78 -6.04 -12.15
C ASP A 169 -9.28 -6.31 -13.58
N PHE A 170 -8.97 -5.26 -14.34
CA PHE A 170 -8.55 -5.40 -15.73
C PHE A 170 -7.28 -6.26 -15.86
N HIS A 171 -7.39 -7.43 -16.47
CA HIS A 171 -6.28 -8.35 -16.66
C HIS A 171 -5.50 -8.03 -17.92
N VAL A 172 -4.36 -7.35 -17.76
CA VAL A 172 -3.52 -6.89 -18.88
C VAL A 172 -3.06 -8.06 -19.77
N GLY A 173 -3.45 -8.01 -21.05
CA GLY A 173 -3.10 -9.01 -22.05
C GLY A 173 -4.08 -10.18 -22.16
N VAL A 174 -5.07 -10.24 -21.27
CA VAL A 174 -6.22 -11.17 -21.33
C VAL A 174 -7.46 -10.39 -21.75
N ASP A 175 -7.77 -9.30 -21.04
CA ASP A 175 -8.92 -8.45 -21.30
C ASP A 175 -8.71 -7.49 -22.45
N ARG A 176 -9.83 -7.05 -23.03
CA ARG A 176 -9.83 -6.20 -24.22
C ARG A 176 -10.74 -5.02 -24.05
N VAL A 177 -10.22 -3.84 -24.36
CA VAL A 177 -10.95 -2.58 -24.30
C VAL A 177 -11.15 -1.99 -25.69
N PHE A 178 -12.37 -1.55 -25.96
CA PHE A 178 -12.81 -0.91 -27.19
C PHE A 178 -13.33 0.47 -26.84
N VAL A 179 -12.87 1.50 -27.53
CA VAL A 179 -13.41 2.86 -27.39
C VAL A 179 -14.09 3.22 -28.69
N ASP A 180 -15.38 3.56 -28.62
CA ASP A 180 -16.23 3.87 -29.79
C ASP A 180 -16.17 2.77 -30.88
N GLY A 181 -16.03 1.51 -30.45
CA GLY A 181 -15.98 0.33 -31.31
C GLY A 181 -14.61 0.00 -31.91
N GLU A 182 -13.56 0.78 -31.61
CA GLU A 182 -12.19 0.48 -32.01
C GLU A 182 -11.39 -0.06 -30.82
N GLU A 183 -10.75 -1.22 -31.02
CA GLU A 183 -9.90 -1.84 -29.99
C GLU A 183 -8.68 -0.96 -29.70
N ARG A 184 -8.41 -0.72 -28.42
CA ARG A 184 -7.19 -0.03 -27.99
C ARG A 184 -6.14 -1.06 -27.61
N THR A 185 -4.93 -0.85 -28.11
CA THR A 185 -3.76 -1.70 -27.84
C THR A 185 -2.54 -0.80 -27.64
N GLY A 186 -1.51 -1.29 -26.94
CA GLY A 186 -0.28 -0.53 -26.70
C GLY A 186 0.33 -0.85 -25.34
N GLU A 187 1.29 -0.03 -24.93
CA GLU A 187 1.85 -0.08 -23.57
C GLU A 187 0.79 0.29 -22.54
N TRP A 188 0.69 -0.51 -21.48
CA TRP A 188 -0.37 -0.42 -20.46
C TRP A 188 -0.51 1.00 -19.88
N SER A 189 0.59 1.61 -19.45
CA SER A 189 0.59 2.94 -18.84
C SER A 189 0.06 4.04 -19.77
N SER A 190 0.26 3.90 -21.09
CA SER A 190 -0.28 4.84 -22.08
C SER A 190 -1.77 4.61 -22.31
N LEU A 191 -2.20 3.35 -22.37
CA LEU A 191 -3.61 2.98 -22.49
C LEU A 191 -4.41 3.49 -21.28
N LYS A 192 -3.94 3.24 -20.05
CA LYS A 192 -4.58 3.71 -18.82
C LYS A 192 -4.71 5.23 -18.79
N ALA A 193 -3.65 5.96 -19.15
CA ALA A 193 -3.70 7.43 -19.23
C ALA A 193 -4.72 7.94 -20.27
N ASP A 194 -4.83 7.28 -21.43
CA ASP A 194 -5.81 7.63 -22.46
C ASP A 194 -7.25 7.36 -22.00
N LEU A 195 -7.50 6.26 -21.27
CA LEU A 195 -8.81 5.92 -20.72
C LEU A 195 -9.23 6.89 -19.61
N ALA A 196 -8.30 7.32 -18.75
CA ALA A 196 -8.56 8.33 -17.73
C ALA A 196 -9.04 9.66 -18.33
N LEU A 197 -8.48 10.07 -19.48
CA LEU A 197 -8.95 11.27 -20.21
C LEU A 197 -10.36 11.13 -20.77
N LEU A 198 -10.89 9.92 -20.84
CA LEU A 198 -12.26 9.61 -21.27
C LEU A 198 -13.22 9.41 -20.10
N GLY A 199 -12.77 9.60 -18.85
CA GLY A 199 -13.59 9.42 -17.65
C GLY A 199 -13.68 7.97 -17.17
N PHE A 200 -12.68 7.15 -17.48
CA PHE A 200 -12.57 5.78 -16.99
C PHE A 200 -11.30 5.60 -16.16
N ASP A 201 -11.47 5.23 -14.89
CA ASP A 201 -10.37 4.72 -14.09
C ASP A 201 -10.28 3.20 -14.27
N VAL A 202 -9.08 2.67 -14.41
CA VAL A 202 -8.86 1.26 -14.71
C VAL A 202 -7.73 0.75 -13.85
N ASN A 203 -8.05 -0.19 -12.98
CA ASN A 203 -7.11 -0.89 -12.12
C ASN A 203 -6.68 -2.19 -12.81
N ALA A 204 -5.37 -2.37 -12.98
CA ALA A 204 -4.82 -3.62 -13.46
C ALA A 204 -4.86 -4.65 -12.34
N ALA A 205 -5.38 -5.84 -12.63
CA ALA A 205 -5.34 -6.93 -11.68
C ALA A 205 -3.90 -7.41 -11.40
N PRO A 206 -3.58 -7.80 -10.14
CA PRO A 206 -2.31 -8.45 -9.84
C PRO A 206 -2.17 -9.77 -10.60
N VAL A 207 -0.97 -10.04 -11.11
CA VAL A 207 -0.69 -11.24 -11.91
C VAL A 207 0.20 -12.21 -11.16
N LEU A 208 -0.38 -13.36 -10.78
CA LEU A 208 0.34 -14.52 -10.24
C LEU A 208 0.98 -15.34 -11.37
N LYS A 209 2.25 -15.71 -11.22
CA LYS A 209 2.88 -16.69 -12.13
C LYS A 209 2.27 -18.09 -11.94
N ASP A 210 2.03 -18.82 -13.02
CA ASP A 210 1.43 -20.17 -13.04
C ASP A 210 2.02 -21.18 -12.04
N SER A 211 3.31 -21.08 -11.71
CA SER A 211 3.96 -21.97 -10.74
C SER A 211 3.50 -21.76 -9.30
N LEU A 212 2.71 -20.72 -9.03
CA LEU A 212 2.27 -20.31 -7.70
C LEU A 212 0.76 -20.36 -7.52
N SER A 213 -0.03 -20.49 -8.59
CA SER A 213 -1.47 -20.74 -8.46
C SER A 213 -1.75 -22.08 -7.75
N SER A 214 -0.80 -23.02 -7.77
CA SER A 214 -0.82 -24.22 -6.94
C SER A 214 0.58 -24.60 -6.43
N ILE A 215 0.78 -24.54 -5.12
CA ILE A 215 2.05 -24.84 -4.44
C ILE A 215 1.91 -26.10 -3.59
N SER A 216 2.85 -27.05 -3.69
CA SER A 216 2.90 -28.20 -2.78
C SER A 216 3.98 -28.04 -1.73
N ARG A 217 3.62 -28.24 -0.45
CA ARG A 217 4.58 -28.21 0.68
C ARG A 217 4.44 -29.36 1.65
N GLU A 218 5.58 -29.99 1.93
CA GLU A 218 5.75 -30.98 2.98
C GLU A 218 6.43 -30.33 4.20
N LEU A 219 5.84 -30.51 5.38
CA LEU A 219 6.32 -29.95 6.64
C LEU A 219 6.41 -31.03 7.72
N VAL A 220 7.27 -30.77 8.70
CA VAL A 220 7.34 -31.55 9.94
C VAL A 220 6.78 -30.67 11.06
N GLY A 221 5.88 -31.23 11.87
CA GLY A 221 5.29 -30.55 13.01
C GLY A 221 6.38 -29.99 13.94
N GLY A 222 6.23 -28.72 14.31
CA GLY A 222 7.18 -27.97 15.14
C GLY A 222 8.30 -27.31 14.35
N GLN A 223 8.36 -27.47 13.03
CA GLN A 223 9.26 -26.71 12.15
C GLN A 223 8.50 -25.63 11.40
N GLN A 224 9.10 -24.45 11.29
CA GLN A 224 8.55 -23.36 10.49
C GLN A 224 8.97 -23.47 9.03
N GLY A 225 8.08 -23.07 8.13
CA GLY A 225 8.32 -22.86 6.71
C GLY A 225 7.93 -21.45 6.29
N LEU A 226 8.48 -21.01 5.16
CA LEU A 226 8.20 -19.71 4.55
C LEU A 226 7.95 -19.91 3.06
N ILE A 227 6.92 -19.26 2.53
CA ILE A 227 6.72 -19.06 1.11
C ILE A 227 6.86 -17.56 0.86
N ASP A 228 7.85 -17.19 0.06
CA ASP A 228 8.11 -15.82 -0.36
C ASP A 228 7.58 -15.64 -1.79
N LEU A 229 6.62 -14.73 -1.95
CA LEU A 229 6.00 -14.42 -3.24
C LEU A 229 6.69 -13.23 -3.93
N ALA A 230 7.69 -12.61 -3.31
CA ALA A 230 8.41 -11.48 -3.87
C ALA A 230 9.04 -11.83 -5.24
N GLY A 231 8.79 -10.97 -6.23
CA GLY A 231 9.26 -11.16 -7.62
C GLY A 231 8.53 -12.27 -8.39
N ALA A 232 7.51 -12.88 -7.78
CA ALA A 232 6.70 -13.92 -8.38
C ALA A 232 5.24 -13.53 -8.61
N VAL A 233 4.84 -12.40 -8.03
CA VAL A 233 3.66 -11.62 -8.40
C VAL A 233 4.15 -10.30 -9.00
N ILE A 234 3.44 -9.81 -10.01
CA ILE A 234 3.65 -8.47 -10.56
C ILE A 234 2.32 -7.76 -10.59
N ASP A 235 2.35 -6.47 -10.32
CA ASP A 235 1.23 -5.59 -10.58
C ASP A 235 1.57 -4.67 -11.76
N PRO A 236 0.78 -4.64 -12.85
CA PRO A 236 1.06 -3.77 -13.98
C PRO A 236 0.98 -2.27 -13.67
N ASP A 237 0.28 -1.88 -12.61
CA ASP A 237 0.18 -0.51 -12.11
C ASP A 237 1.27 -0.16 -11.08
N ASP A 238 2.06 -1.15 -10.66
CA ASP A 238 3.08 -1.04 -9.60
C ASP A 238 2.47 -0.66 -8.24
N ASP A 239 1.22 -1.07 -8.02
CA ASP A 239 0.51 -0.92 -6.74
C ASP A 239 1.13 -1.81 -5.65
N GLU A 240 0.96 -1.40 -4.39
CA GLU A 240 1.45 -2.19 -3.27
C GLU A 240 0.65 -3.48 -3.13
N LEU A 241 1.38 -4.61 -3.09
CA LEU A 241 0.77 -5.93 -3.01
C LEU A 241 0.85 -6.50 -1.61
N ALA A 242 -0.27 -7.05 -1.15
CA ALA A 242 -0.37 -7.77 0.13
C ALA A 242 -0.97 -9.16 -0.06
N VAL A 243 -0.66 -10.05 0.89
CA VAL A 243 -1.18 -11.42 0.93
C VAL A 243 -2.17 -11.58 2.07
N VAL A 244 -3.27 -12.24 1.78
CA VAL A 244 -4.31 -12.61 2.74
C VAL A 244 -4.56 -14.13 2.72
N ILE A 245 -4.78 -14.70 3.89
CA ILE A 245 -5.15 -16.12 4.03
C ILE A 245 -6.67 -16.20 4.13
N LEU A 246 -7.32 -16.70 3.08
CA LEU A 246 -8.77 -16.78 2.97
C LEU A 246 -9.31 -18.06 3.62
N SER A 247 -8.57 -19.15 3.51
CA SER A 247 -8.93 -20.42 4.16
C SER A 247 -7.70 -21.24 4.53
N GLY A 248 -7.71 -21.89 5.68
CA GLY A 248 -6.62 -22.75 6.12
C GLY A 248 -6.54 -22.93 7.63
N PRO A 249 -5.54 -23.70 8.13
CA PRO A 249 -5.27 -23.83 9.56
C PRO A 249 -4.82 -22.51 10.22
N GLU A 250 -5.19 -22.30 11.49
CA GLU A 250 -4.87 -21.09 12.28
C GLU A 250 -3.36 -20.82 12.47
N TRP A 251 -2.51 -21.82 12.26
CA TRP A 251 -1.06 -21.69 12.37
C TRP A 251 -0.39 -21.13 11.11
N ILE A 252 -1.18 -20.80 10.10
CA ILE A 252 -0.76 -20.11 8.89
C ILE A 252 -1.10 -18.64 9.03
N SER A 253 -0.15 -17.80 8.65
CA SER A 253 -0.30 -16.34 8.66
C SER A 253 0.41 -15.75 7.45
N SER A 254 0.05 -14.52 7.10
CA SER A 254 0.74 -13.73 6.08
C SER A 254 1.31 -12.44 6.69
N SER A 255 2.35 -11.91 6.05
CA SER A 255 2.93 -10.59 6.33
C SER A 255 3.57 -10.06 5.05
N GLY A 256 3.09 -8.92 4.55
CA GLY A 256 3.45 -8.44 3.21
C GLY A 256 3.23 -9.54 2.15
N LEU A 257 4.26 -9.80 1.34
CA LEU A 257 4.28 -10.86 0.32
C LEU A 257 4.76 -12.24 0.81
N GLN A 258 4.76 -12.48 2.13
CA GLN A 258 5.22 -13.72 2.71
C GLN A 258 4.08 -14.49 3.38
N ILE A 259 4.09 -15.81 3.21
CA ILE A 259 3.22 -16.75 3.93
C ILE A 259 4.07 -17.58 4.88
N VAL A 260 3.75 -17.51 6.16
CA VAL A 260 4.43 -18.22 7.25
C VAL A 260 3.64 -19.48 7.60
N LEU A 261 4.34 -20.62 7.61
CA LEU A 261 3.78 -21.94 7.90
C LEU A 261 4.38 -22.43 9.23
N ALA A 262 3.63 -22.44 10.33
CA ALA A 262 4.13 -22.84 11.65
C ALA A 262 3.33 -24.00 12.31
N PRO A 263 3.30 -25.21 11.71
CA PRO A 263 2.50 -26.31 12.24
C PRO A 263 2.95 -26.73 13.66
N PRO A 264 2.02 -26.96 14.61
CA PRO A 264 2.34 -27.51 15.93
C PRO A 264 3.03 -28.88 15.87
N SER A 265 3.85 -29.23 16.88
CA SER A 265 4.69 -30.45 16.91
C SER A 265 3.96 -31.78 16.71
N ASN A 266 2.70 -31.87 17.15
CA ASN A 266 1.86 -33.06 17.04
C ASN A 266 0.91 -33.04 15.81
N SER A 267 1.10 -32.10 14.89
CA SER A 267 0.27 -31.99 13.69
C SER A 267 0.55 -33.12 12.72
N SER A 268 -0.50 -33.77 12.24
CA SER A 268 -0.44 -34.76 11.17
C SER A 268 -1.70 -34.64 10.32
N ARG A 269 -1.61 -33.91 9.21
CA ARG A 269 -2.76 -33.61 8.36
C ARG A 269 -2.32 -33.19 6.96
N ASN A 270 -3.19 -33.45 5.99
CA ASN A 270 -3.13 -32.83 4.68
C ASN A 270 -4.22 -31.78 4.60
N ASP A 271 -3.85 -30.57 4.18
CA ASP A 271 -4.73 -29.41 4.11
C ASP A 271 -4.58 -28.69 2.77
N VAL A 272 -5.67 -28.06 2.33
CA VAL A 272 -5.65 -27.09 1.23
C VAL A 272 -5.84 -25.73 1.87
N VAL A 273 -4.97 -24.79 1.50
CA VAL A 273 -5.00 -23.41 1.99
C VAL A 273 -5.24 -22.53 0.79
N THR A 274 -6.28 -21.71 0.85
CA THR A 274 -6.53 -20.66 -0.14
C THR A 274 -5.91 -19.38 0.37
N TYR A 275 -5.01 -18.81 -0.42
CA TYR A 275 -4.48 -17.48 -0.19
C TYR A 275 -4.85 -16.59 -1.37
N GLY A 276 -4.87 -15.29 -1.16
CA GLY A 276 -5.01 -14.32 -2.24
C GLY A 276 -3.93 -13.25 -2.16
N VAL A 277 -3.54 -12.73 -3.32
CA VAL A 277 -2.65 -11.58 -3.45
C VAL A 277 -3.44 -10.44 -4.04
N HIS A 278 -3.48 -9.30 -3.35
CA HIS A 278 -4.33 -8.17 -3.73
C HIS A 278 -3.55 -6.85 -3.72
N ASP A 279 -4.04 -5.91 -4.53
CA ASP A 279 -3.62 -4.49 -4.60
C ASP A 279 -4.59 -3.56 -3.82
N GLY A 280 -5.66 -4.13 -3.24
CA GLY A 280 -6.72 -3.38 -2.54
C GLY A 280 -8.02 -3.22 -3.34
N ARG A 281 -7.99 -3.44 -4.66
CA ARG A 281 -9.15 -3.40 -5.57
C ARG A 281 -9.45 -4.74 -6.24
N ALA A 282 -8.41 -5.47 -6.65
CA ALA A 282 -8.48 -6.80 -7.21
C ALA A 282 -7.63 -7.79 -6.41
N ILE A 283 -7.99 -9.07 -6.51
CA ILE A 283 -7.28 -10.17 -5.88
C ILE A 283 -7.18 -11.35 -6.83
N VAL A 284 -6.00 -11.95 -6.86
CA VAL A 284 -5.76 -13.20 -7.56
C VAL A 284 -5.51 -14.31 -6.55
N LEU A 285 -6.20 -15.44 -6.72
CA LEU A 285 -6.16 -16.55 -5.77
C LEU A 285 -5.08 -17.56 -6.11
N GLY A 286 -4.56 -18.21 -5.07
CA GLY A 286 -3.69 -19.36 -5.18
C GLY A 286 -3.99 -20.39 -4.10
N GLU A 287 -3.56 -21.62 -4.36
CA GLU A 287 -3.70 -22.73 -3.42
C GLU A 287 -2.36 -23.26 -2.92
N ILE A 288 -2.30 -23.64 -1.65
CA ILE A 288 -1.20 -24.40 -1.07
C ILE A 288 -1.72 -25.77 -0.64
N GLN A 289 -1.21 -26.80 -1.28
CA GLN A 289 -1.39 -28.20 -0.91
C GLN A 289 -0.36 -28.57 0.17
N LEU A 290 -0.82 -28.76 1.40
CA LEU A 290 0.02 -29.05 2.56
C LEU A 290 -0.02 -30.52 2.94
N ALA A 291 1.13 -31.06 3.30
CA ALA A 291 1.28 -32.35 3.96
C ALA A 291 2.17 -32.19 5.20
N VAL A 292 1.60 -32.35 6.39
CA VAL A 292 2.31 -32.22 7.67
C VAL A 292 2.50 -33.60 8.30
N THR A 293 3.73 -33.92 8.69
CA THR A 293 4.08 -35.14 9.44
C THR A 293 4.43 -34.81 10.89
N PRO A 294 4.15 -35.68 11.88
CA PRO A 294 4.51 -35.42 13.28
C PRO A 294 6.02 -35.20 13.48
N GLY A 295 6.39 -34.28 14.36
CA GLY A 295 7.77 -34.15 14.83
C GLY A 295 8.14 -35.25 15.84
N ASP A 296 9.40 -35.71 15.84
CA ASP A 296 9.89 -36.71 16.80
C ASP A 296 9.84 -36.17 18.24
N GLU A 297 9.07 -36.81 19.12
CA GLU A 297 9.04 -36.51 20.56
C GLU A 297 10.30 -37.09 21.24
N PRO A 298 10.97 -36.36 22.16
CA PRO A 298 12.16 -36.89 22.84
C PRO A 298 11.79 -38.07 23.76
N VAL A 299 12.33 -39.25 23.44
CA VAL A 299 12.13 -40.49 24.21
C VAL A 299 12.75 -40.37 25.62
N ALA A 300 11.92 -40.43 26.66
CA ALA A 300 12.37 -40.45 28.06
C ALA A 300 13.14 -41.77 28.38
N PRO A 301 14.23 -41.73 29.17
CA PRO A 301 15.03 -42.92 29.47
C PRO A 301 14.31 -43.90 30.42
N SER A 302 14.40 -45.19 30.09
CA SER A 302 13.81 -46.35 30.78
C SER A 302 14.40 -46.59 32.18
N PRO A 303 13.60 -46.97 33.21
CA PRO A 303 14.10 -47.33 34.53
C PRO A 303 14.57 -48.80 34.64
N ASP A 304 15.61 -49.01 35.45
CA ASP A 304 16.30 -50.27 35.78
C ASP A 304 15.59 -51.04 36.94
N PRO A 305 15.67 -52.39 37.07
CA PRO A 305 14.81 -53.16 37.99
C PRO A 305 15.48 -53.70 39.29
N SER A 306 14.62 -53.98 40.29
CA SER A 306 14.68 -55.06 41.34
C SER A 306 15.30 -54.73 42.75
N PRO A 307 15.05 -55.50 43.86
CA PRO A 307 13.79 -55.82 44.58
C PRO A 307 13.83 -55.78 46.17
N SER A 308 12.64 -55.74 46.83
CA SER A 308 12.17 -56.38 48.14
C SER A 308 12.80 -56.02 49.54
N PRO A 309 12.13 -56.23 50.72
CA PRO A 309 10.79 -55.83 51.25
C PRO A 309 10.76 -55.23 52.71
N ASP A 310 9.68 -54.48 53.03
CA ASP A 310 8.87 -54.15 54.28
C ASP A 310 9.45 -54.19 55.74
N PRO A 311 8.89 -53.49 56.80
CA PRO A 311 7.59 -52.76 56.91
C PRO A 311 7.50 -51.41 57.70
N SER A 312 6.48 -50.57 57.35
CA SER A 312 5.54 -49.70 58.13
C SER A 312 6.02 -48.68 59.22
N PRO A 313 5.33 -47.55 59.57
CA PRO A 313 4.21 -46.77 58.96
C PRO A 313 4.40 -45.21 58.86
N SER A 314 3.53 -44.54 58.07
CA SER A 314 3.02 -43.13 58.18
C SER A 314 4.00 -41.94 57.97
N PRO A 315 3.61 -40.73 57.50
CA PRO A 315 2.30 -40.19 57.08
C PRO A 315 2.26 -39.68 55.60
N THR A 316 1.08 -39.21 55.18
CA THR A 316 0.72 -38.59 53.89
C THR A 316 1.70 -37.54 53.34
N PRO A 317 2.09 -37.58 52.04
CA PRO A 317 2.89 -36.52 51.44
C PRO A 317 2.04 -35.30 51.05
N SER A 318 2.64 -34.15 51.32
CA SER A 318 2.29 -32.79 50.89
C SER A 318 2.10 -32.69 49.37
N PRO A 319 1.22 -31.80 48.87
CA PRO A 319 1.00 -31.60 47.44
C PRO A 319 2.30 -31.29 46.69
N SER A 320 2.41 -31.90 45.52
CA SER A 320 3.47 -31.69 44.53
C SER A 320 3.60 -30.20 44.19
N PRO A 321 4.83 -29.66 44.06
CA PRO A 321 5.01 -28.30 43.57
C PRO A 321 4.37 -28.15 42.20
N ALA A 322 3.72 -27.00 42.00
CA ALA A 322 3.12 -26.59 40.75
C ALA A 322 4.15 -26.67 39.61
N PRO A 323 3.72 -26.94 38.36
CA PRO A 323 4.59 -26.90 37.20
C PRO A 323 5.36 -25.57 37.20
N SER A 324 6.68 -25.68 37.12
CA SER A 324 7.57 -24.55 36.92
C SER A 324 7.15 -23.83 35.65
N VAL A 325 6.85 -22.55 35.78
CA VAL A 325 6.70 -21.61 34.67
C VAL A 325 7.93 -21.77 33.76
N PRO A 326 7.78 -21.85 32.42
CA PRO A 326 8.93 -21.86 31.52
C PRO A 326 9.78 -20.60 31.76
N PRO A 327 11.10 -20.68 31.54
CA PRO A 327 12.01 -19.58 31.86
C PRO A 327 11.60 -18.35 31.04
N THR A 328 11.36 -17.25 31.74
CA THR A 328 11.22 -15.91 31.15
C THR A 328 12.48 -15.63 30.34
N GLY A 329 12.34 -15.43 29.02
CA GLY A 329 13.38 -14.88 28.18
C GLY A 329 13.87 -13.52 28.70
N PRO A 330 15.00 -13.00 28.19
CA PRO A 330 15.43 -11.64 28.52
C PRO A 330 14.31 -10.67 28.15
N SER A 331 13.94 -9.79 29.07
CA SER A 331 12.93 -8.75 28.84
C SER A 331 13.60 -7.38 29.00
N PRO A 332 13.25 -6.38 28.18
CA PRO A 332 13.81 -5.04 28.29
C PRO A 332 13.46 -4.42 29.65
N ALA A 333 14.25 -3.41 30.05
CA ALA A 333 13.90 -2.65 31.24
C ALA A 333 12.61 -1.87 30.97
N PHE A 334 11.59 -2.08 31.80
CA PHE A 334 10.29 -1.42 31.67
C PHE A 334 10.04 -0.46 32.84
N VAL A 335 9.60 0.75 32.51
CA VAL A 335 9.21 1.79 33.47
C VAL A 335 7.74 2.13 33.23
N GLY A 336 6.88 1.83 34.21
CA GLY A 336 5.44 2.14 34.13
C GLY A 336 4.53 0.99 34.55
N ASP A 337 3.26 1.08 34.16
CA ASP A 337 2.26 0.04 34.38
C ASP A 337 2.33 -1.00 33.26
N SER A 338 2.74 -2.23 33.60
CA SER A 338 2.91 -3.32 32.63
C SER A 338 1.59 -3.99 32.24
N SER A 339 0.44 -3.53 32.76
CA SER A 339 -0.87 -4.12 32.43
C SER A 339 -1.38 -3.76 31.03
N ASN A 340 -0.80 -2.75 30.37
CA ASN A 340 -1.14 -2.30 29.02
C ASN A 340 -0.04 -2.60 27.99
N VAL A 341 0.88 -3.51 28.33
CA VAL A 341 2.04 -3.82 27.50
C VAL A 341 2.22 -5.33 27.42
N ASP A 342 2.09 -5.87 26.21
CA ASP A 342 2.37 -7.27 25.94
C ASP A 342 3.83 -7.43 25.52
N VAL A 343 4.55 -8.29 26.23
CA VAL A 343 5.94 -8.63 25.92
C VAL A 343 5.99 -10.06 25.39
N ILE A 344 6.29 -10.19 24.11
CA ILE A 344 6.31 -11.47 23.39
C ILE A 344 7.73 -11.71 22.88
N GLN A 345 8.29 -12.87 23.14
CA GLN A 345 9.53 -13.27 22.49
C GLN A 345 9.21 -13.84 21.11
N ASP A 346 9.71 -13.20 20.05
CA ASP A 346 9.53 -13.61 18.67
C ASP A 346 10.89 -13.92 18.03
N GLY A 347 11.21 -15.21 17.95
CA GLY A 347 12.48 -15.71 17.43
C GLY A 347 13.70 -15.09 18.13
N GLN A 348 14.43 -14.26 17.37
CA GLN A 348 15.64 -13.55 17.83
C GLN A 348 15.38 -12.12 18.33
N SER A 349 14.13 -11.78 18.61
CA SER A 349 13.73 -10.48 19.14
C SER A 349 12.74 -10.61 20.31
N VAL A 350 12.56 -9.51 21.03
CA VAL A 350 11.52 -9.31 22.02
C VAL A 350 10.64 -8.19 21.50
N ARG A 351 9.39 -8.53 21.17
CA ARG A 351 8.38 -7.56 20.75
C ARG A 351 7.64 -7.05 21.97
N VAL A 352 7.61 -5.74 22.12
CA VAL A 352 6.88 -5.03 23.16
C VAL A 352 5.74 -4.28 22.49
N ILE A 353 4.50 -4.68 22.75
CA ILE A 353 3.30 -4.09 22.16
C ILE A 353 2.67 -3.21 23.22
N GLY A 354 2.76 -1.89 23.05
CA GLY A 354 2.02 -0.91 23.83
C GLY A 354 0.76 -0.45 23.10
N THR A 355 -0.06 0.35 23.76
CA THR A 355 -1.31 0.90 23.20
C THR A 355 -1.12 1.80 21.96
N ARG A 356 0.10 2.32 21.75
CA ARG A 356 0.41 3.36 20.76
C ARG A 356 1.52 2.99 19.79
N ALA A 357 2.30 1.98 20.15
CA ALA A 357 3.48 1.59 19.41
C ALA A 357 3.86 0.16 19.75
N ALA A 358 4.35 -0.56 18.75
CA ALA A 358 5.03 -1.84 18.92
C ALA A 358 6.52 -1.67 18.67
N VAL A 359 7.35 -2.23 19.54
CA VAL A 359 8.81 -2.18 19.44
C VAL A 359 9.37 -3.59 19.45
N SER A 360 9.98 -4.01 18.35
CA SER A 360 10.71 -5.26 18.21
C SER A 360 12.20 -5.02 18.47
N ILE A 361 12.70 -5.60 19.58
CA ILE A 361 14.07 -5.40 20.07
C ILE A 361 14.89 -6.69 19.85
N PRO A 362 15.98 -6.67 19.07
CA PRO A 362 16.84 -7.84 18.94
C PRO A 362 17.38 -8.34 20.29
N LEU A 363 17.47 -9.66 20.47
CA LEU A 363 17.84 -10.28 21.75
C LEU A 363 19.19 -9.81 22.30
N ASP A 364 20.14 -9.45 21.42
CA ASP A 364 21.47 -8.93 21.78
C ASP A 364 21.47 -7.42 22.13
N ALA A 365 20.30 -6.77 22.08
CA ALA A 365 20.09 -5.38 22.42
C ALA A 365 19.07 -5.17 23.54
N VAL A 366 18.41 -6.21 24.04
CA VAL A 366 17.38 -6.12 25.09
C VAL A 366 17.89 -5.41 26.35
N ASP A 367 19.14 -5.65 26.73
CA ASP A 367 19.79 -5.01 27.89
C ASP A 367 20.16 -3.54 27.67
N LYS A 368 20.07 -3.06 26.43
CA LYS A 368 20.40 -1.68 26.03
C LYS A 368 19.17 -0.81 25.86
N VAL A 369 17.97 -1.40 25.84
CA VAL A 369 16.72 -0.70 25.55
C VAL A 369 15.90 -0.60 26.84
N THR A 370 15.43 0.61 27.13
CA THR A 370 14.47 0.87 28.20
C THR A 370 13.23 1.50 27.61
N LEU A 371 12.07 0.94 27.94
CA LEU A 371 10.77 1.44 27.49
C LEU A 371 10.02 2.03 28.68
N ASP A 372 9.65 3.31 28.55
CA ASP A 372 8.84 4.04 29.52
C ASP A 372 7.48 4.37 28.87
N ASN A 373 6.42 3.79 29.44
CA ASN A 373 5.04 3.97 29.00
C ASN A 373 4.18 4.57 30.12
N THR A 374 4.77 5.43 30.95
CA THR A 374 4.05 6.10 32.05
C THR A 374 3.12 7.22 31.57
N SER A 375 3.36 7.78 30.39
CA SER A 375 2.55 8.85 29.82
C SER A 375 1.37 8.28 29.02
N SER A 376 0.19 8.85 29.21
CA SER A 376 -0.98 8.54 28.38
C SER A 376 -0.88 9.12 26.97
N GLU A 377 0.07 10.03 26.73
CA GLU A 377 0.22 10.80 25.49
C GLU A 377 1.50 10.46 24.70
N ARG A 378 2.41 9.66 25.27
CA ARG A 378 3.74 9.44 24.68
C ARG A 378 4.39 8.14 25.13
N THR A 379 4.91 7.36 24.19
CA THR A 379 5.83 6.24 24.49
C THR A 379 7.27 6.75 24.45
N GLN A 380 8.07 6.49 25.47
CA GLN A 380 9.49 6.87 25.49
C GLN A 380 10.39 5.63 25.43
N LEU A 381 11.37 5.67 24.52
CA LEU A 381 12.35 4.63 24.31
C LEU A 381 13.75 5.20 24.50
N ALA A 382 14.53 4.61 25.39
CA ALA A 382 15.90 5.00 25.64
C ALA A 382 16.86 3.88 25.22
N VAL A 383 17.86 4.21 24.40
CA VAL A 383 18.95 3.30 24.01
C VAL A 383 20.25 3.68 24.70
N SER A 384 20.72 2.83 25.62
CA SER A 384 21.92 3.13 26.41
C SER A 384 23.22 2.98 25.61
N ALA A 385 23.23 2.15 24.57
CA ALA A 385 24.38 1.88 23.70
C ALA A 385 23.97 1.82 22.20
N GLU A 386 24.86 1.35 21.34
CA GLU A 386 24.52 1.11 19.92
C GLU A 386 23.55 -0.07 19.82
N VAL A 387 22.38 0.20 19.23
CA VAL A 387 21.35 -0.77 18.90
C VAL A 387 21.23 -0.86 17.38
N ARG A 388 21.11 -2.09 16.88
CA ARG A 388 20.97 -2.40 15.45
C ARG A 388 19.68 -3.14 15.21
N GLY A 389 19.04 -2.94 14.07
CA GLY A 389 17.82 -3.69 13.72
C GLY A 389 16.67 -3.48 14.71
N LEU A 390 16.58 -2.29 15.32
CA LEU A 390 15.39 -1.92 16.07
C LEU A 390 14.26 -1.72 15.06
N ASP A 391 13.11 -2.30 15.34
CA ASP A 391 11.93 -2.15 14.50
C ASP A 391 10.80 -1.57 15.36
N ILE A 392 10.30 -0.41 14.96
CA ILE A 392 9.32 0.40 15.70
C ILE A 392 8.15 0.65 14.76
N ARG A 393 6.96 0.27 15.19
CA ARG A 393 5.70 0.71 14.59
C ARG A 393 5.03 1.70 15.54
N ILE A 394 4.67 2.87 15.05
CA ILE A 394 3.92 3.90 15.77
C ILE A 394 2.48 3.83 15.25
N ASP A 395 1.59 3.33 16.09
CA ASP A 395 0.17 3.17 15.74
C ASP A 395 -0.63 4.45 16.00
N SER A 396 -0.29 5.26 17.01
CA SER A 396 -0.96 6.55 17.25
C SER A 396 -0.21 7.52 18.19
N GLY A 397 -0.32 8.82 17.87
CA GLY A 397 0.29 9.95 18.57
C GLY A 397 1.81 9.83 18.81
N ALA A 398 2.34 10.24 19.96
CA ALA A 398 3.79 10.48 20.08
C ALA A 398 4.66 9.29 20.56
N LEU A 399 5.83 9.11 19.92
CA LEU A 399 6.94 8.30 20.38
C LEU A 399 8.22 9.15 20.48
N THR A 400 8.95 9.03 21.59
CA THR A 400 10.26 9.66 21.77
C THR A 400 11.36 8.62 21.84
N LEU A 401 12.42 8.81 21.05
CA LEU A 401 13.60 7.96 21.05
C LEU A 401 14.86 8.75 21.44
N GLU A 402 15.49 8.36 22.54
CA GLU A 402 16.67 9.06 23.08
C GLU A 402 17.86 8.12 23.33
N GLY A 403 19.04 8.71 23.49
CA GLY A 403 20.24 7.99 23.94
C GLY A 403 21.35 7.90 22.90
N SER A 404 22.01 6.75 22.85
CA SER A 404 23.27 6.54 22.13
C SER A 404 23.10 6.47 20.61
N LYS A 405 22.97 5.27 20.02
CA LYS A 405 22.99 5.12 18.56
C LYS A 405 21.99 4.08 18.09
N VAL A 406 21.33 4.39 16.98
CA VAL A 406 20.41 3.50 16.29
C VAL A 406 20.91 3.32 14.86
N VAL A 407 21.05 2.07 14.43
CA VAL A 407 21.71 1.73 13.16
C VAL A 407 20.98 0.64 12.39
N GLY A 408 20.62 0.89 11.12
CA GLY A 408 19.96 -0.09 10.27
C GLY A 408 18.68 -0.61 10.94
N SER A 409 17.80 0.33 11.25
CA SER A 409 16.58 0.15 12.04
C SER A 409 15.42 0.72 11.24
N THR A 410 14.21 0.32 11.57
CA THR A 410 13.00 0.76 10.87
C THR A 410 12.10 1.44 11.88
N ILE A 411 11.56 2.60 11.52
CA ILE A 411 10.50 3.29 12.25
C ILE A 411 9.38 3.52 11.24
N GLU A 412 8.22 2.95 11.49
CA GLU A 412 7.05 2.98 10.60
C GLU A 412 5.87 3.61 11.34
N PHE A 413 5.13 4.47 10.66
CA PHE A 413 3.87 5.00 11.14
C PHE A 413 2.72 4.20 10.54
N ALA A 414 1.67 3.97 11.32
CA ALA A 414 0.46 3.30 10.84
C ALA A 414 -0.31 4.19 9.85
N GLN A 415 -0.99 3.55 8.91
CA GLN A 415 -1.84 4.23 7.93
C GLN A 415 -3.10 4.82 8.58
N GLY A 416 -3.48 6.02 8.13
CA GLY A 416 -4.71 6.73 8.48
C GLY A 416 -4.68 7.47 9.82
N GLU A 417 -3.52 7.58 10.46
CA GLU A 417 -3.38 8.15 11.80
C GLU A 417 -2.43 9.35 11.78
N ASP A 418 -2.63 10.30 12.71
CA ASP A 418 -1.70 11.41 12.91
C ASP A 418 -0.78 11.10 14.11
N ALA A 419 0.49 10.80 13.84
CA ALA A 419 1.48 10.44 14.84
C ALA A 419 2.73 11.34 14.83
N GLU A 420 3.50 11.26 15.92
CA GLU A 420 4.70 12.09 16.13
C GLU A 420 5.87 11.20 16.54
N PHE A 421 7.01 11.33 15.85
CA PHE A 421 8.28 10.73 16.25
C PHE A 421 9.30 11.81 16.58
N VAL A 422 9.70 11.89 17.85
CA VAL A 422 10.74 12.82 18.30
C VAL A 422 12.00 12.05 18.65
N SER A 423 13.14 12.39 18.04
CA SER A 423 14.41 11.76 18.36
C SER A 423 15.47 12.73 18.84
N SER A 424 16.16 12.32 19.91
CA SER A 424 17.32 13.00 20.45
C SER A 424 18.56 12.09 20.52
N VAL A 425 18.55 10.96 19.80
CA VAL A 425 19.69 10.04 19.79
C VAL A 425 20.94 10.68 19.19
N GLN A 426 22.11 10.34 19.72
CA GLN A 426 23.37 10.94 19.24
C GLN A 426 23.69 10.56 17.77
N LYS A 427 23.15 9.42 17.29
CA LYS A 427 23.29 9.02 15.89
C LYS A 427 22.15 8.13 15.42
N ILE A 428 21.57 8.48 14.28
CA ILE A 428 20.72 7.65 13.42
C ILE A 428 21.53 7.33 12.16
N GLY A 429 21.60 6.08 11.71
CA GLY A 429 22.25 5.82 10.43
C GLY A 429 22.45 4.39 10.01
N GLY A 430 23.31 4.18 9.02
CA GLY A 430 23.61 2.84 8.52
C GLY A 430 22.42 2.16 7.86
N GLY A 431 21.61 2.94 7.14
CA GLY A 431 20.42 2.47 6.44
C GLY A 431 19.16 2.50 7.31
N THR A 432 19.13 3.26 8.40
CA THR A 432 17.88 3.44 9.16
C THR A 432 16.84 4.11 8.27
N THR A 433 15.66 3.52 8.21
CA THR A 433 14.48 3.99 7.48
C THR A 433 13.46 4.54 8.47
N ILE A 434 12.86 5.66 8.11
CA ILE A 434 11.71 6.26 8.80
C ILE A 434 10.65 6.43 7.72
N VAL A 435 9.51 5.77 7.87
CA VAL A 435 8.46 5.68 6.85
C VAL A 435 7.16 6.11 7.49
N MET A 436 6.66 7.25 7.05
CA MET A 436 5.29 7.71 7.32
C MET A 436 4.37 7.11 6.25
N SER A 437 3.11 6.88 6.63
CA SER A 437 2.07 6.31 5.76
C SER A 437 1.02 7.38 5.49
N GLU A 438 -0.18 7.03 5.03
CA GLU A 438 -1.29 7.99 4.94
C GLU A 438 -1.56 8.68 6.29
N GLY A 439 -1.55 10.01 6.35
CA GLY A 439 -1.79 10.76 7.59
C GLY A 439 -1.24 12.19 7.56
N ASN A 440 -1.25 12.88 8.70
CA ASN A 440 -0.44 14.09 8.93
C ASN A 440 0.55 13.83 10.06
N ASP A 441 1.55 13.01 9.75
CA ASP A 441 2.60 12.60 10.64
C ASP A 441 3.71 13.65 10.80
N SER A 442 4.48 13.51 11.87
CA SER A 442 5.62 14.39 12.11
C SER A 442 6.84 13.65 12.64
N VAL A 443 8.00 14.02 12.12
CA VAL A 443 9.32 13.54 12.54
C VAL A 443 10.17 14.72 12.94
N GLU A 444 10.56 14.79 14.21
CA GLU A 444 11.52 15.77 14.72
C GLU A 444 12.83 15.10 15.15
N ILE A 445 13.96 15.53 14.60
CA ILE A 445 15.28 15.15 15.06
C ILE A 445 15.95 16.38 15.68
N GLY A 446 15.96 16.43 17.02
CA GLY A 446 16.44 17.60 17.76
C GLY A 446 17.96 17.70 17.86
N GLN A 447 18.69 16.59 17.71
CA GLN A 447 20.16 16.59 17.80
C GLN A 447 20.83 15.37 17.15
N GLY A 448 22.16 15.44 17.03
CA GLY A 448 22.99 14.28 16.72
C GLY A 448 23.42 14.21 15.26
N VAL A 449 23.63 13.00 14.76
CA VAL A 449 24.09 12.76 13.39
C VAL A 449 23.12 11.83 12.68
N VAL A 450 22.52 12.30 11.58
CA VAL A 450 21.76 11.48 10.65
C VAL A 450 22.69 11.05 9.53
N ASN A 451 22.91 9.74 9.34
CA ASN A 451 23.94 9.24 8.43
C ASN A 451 23.51 8.06 7.56
N LYS A 452 23.34 8.30 6.24
CA LYS A 452 22.85 7.30 5.28
C LYS A 452 21.52 6.72 5.78
N SER A 453 20.55 7.61 5.96
CA SER A 453 19.20 7.26 6.36
C SER A 453 18.23 7.63 5.26
N PHE A 454 17.03 7.06 5.35
CA PHE A 454 15.93 7.31 4.43
C PHE A 454 14.73 7.76 5.25
N PHE A 455 14.12 8.86 4.82
CA PHE A 455 12.88 9.40 5.36
C PHE A 455 11.88 9.37 4.20
N SER A 456 10.72 8.77 4.40
CA SER A 456 9.58 8.81 3.48
C SER A 456 8.40 9.42 4.21
N THR A 457 7.75 10.43 3.64
CA THR A 457 6.48 10.97 4.16
C THR A 457 5.29 10.10 3.74
N GLY A 458 5.33 9.47 2.57
CA GLY A 458 4.24 8.60 2.17
C GLY A 458 3.12 9.42 1.55
N GLU A 459 1.91 9.40 2.14
CA GLU A 459 0.78 10.17 1.64
C GLU A 459 0.24 11.12 2.70
N GLY A 460 -0.12 12.35 2.33
CA GLY A 460 -0.85 13.26 3.21
C GLY A 460 -0.13 14.57 3.44
N GLY A 461 -0.01 14.99 4.69
CA GLY A 461 0.46 16.33 5.06
C GLY A 461 1.55 16.29 6.12
N ASP A 462 2.65 15.62 5.82
CA ASP A 462 3.65 15.26 6.82
C ASP A 462 4.75 16.31 6.99
N ALA A 463 5.42 16.25 8.14
CA ALA A 463 6.46 17.19 8.50
C ALA A 463 7.73 16.50 8.98
N VAL A 464 8.85 16.81 8.34
CA VAL A 464 10.19 16.42 8.79
C VAL A 464 10.96 17.65 9.25
N LEU A 465 11.32 17.70 10.53
CA LEU A 465 12.10 18.77 11.14
C LEU A 465 13.47 18.26 11.63
N LEU A 466 14.55 18.86 11.14
CA LEU A 466 15.90 18.63 11.62
C LEU A 466 16.51 19.93 12.17
N ASP A 467 16.76 19.96 13.47
CA ASP A 467 17.27 21.14 14.17
C ASP A 467 18.74 21.48 13.85
N SER A 468 19.15 22.71 14.18
CA SER A 468 20.54 23.19 14.00
C SER A 468 21.61 22.37 14.73
N ALA A 469 21.25 21.61 15.76
CA ALA A 469 22.17 20.70 16.44
C ALA A 469 22.45 19.41 15.65
N VAL A 470 21.72 19.15 14.56
CA VAL A 470 21.87 17.96 13.72
C VAL A 470 22.94 18.15 12.66
N LYS A 471 23.61 17.04 12.29
CA LYS A 471 24.50 16.96 11.13
C LYS A 471 24.11 15.82 10.21
N ILE A 472 23.82 16.14 8.96
CA ILE A 472 23.50 15.15 7.93
C ILE A 472 24.79 14.69 7.24
N LYS A 473 25.03 13.38 7.23
CA LYS A 473 26.20 12.72 6.64
C LYS A 473 25.79 11.52 5.79
N GLY A 474 26.72 11.02 4.98
CA GLY A 474 26.34 10.04 3.95
C GLY A 474 25.38 10.68 2.95
N ASN A 475 24.86 9.94 1.99
CA ASN A 475 23.69 10.43 1.26
C ASN A 475 22.48 10.06 2.11
N THR A 476 21.89 11.01 2.82
CA THR A 476 20.57 10.84 3.43
C THR A 476 19.54 11.29 2.41
N VAL A 477 18.47 10.52 2.28
CA VAL A 477 17.38 10.77 1.33
C VAL A 477 16.14 11.17 2.12
N PHE A 478 15.47 12.20 1.64
CA PHE A 478 14.15 12.62 2.06
C PHE A 478 13.26 12.48 0.83
N ASP A 479 12.39 11.49 0.86
CA ASP A 479 11.35 11.24 -0.11
C ASP A 479 10.06 11.82 0.47
N LEU A 480 9.50 12.82 -0.20
CA LEU A 480 8.27 13.47 0.23
C LEU A 480 7.03 12.86 -0.43
N GLY A 481 7.15 11.73 -1.15
CA GLY A 481 5.99 10.90 -1.48
C GLY A 481 4.89 11.62 -2.26
N LYS A 482 3.66 11.58 -1.74
CA LYS A 482 2.49 12.25 -2.31
C LYS A 482 1.86 13.18 -1.26
N GLY A 483 1.34 14.33 -1.70
CA GLY A 483 0.47 15.15 -0.87
C GLY A 483 0.94 16.59 -0.73
N THR A 484 0.97 17.10 0.50
CA THR A 484 1.45 18.45 0.82
C THR A 484 2.42 18.39 1.99
N ASP A 485 3.63 17.93 1.69
CA ASP A 485 4.62 17.58 2.68
C ASP A 485 5.63 18.69 2.92
N SER A 486 6.28 18.65 4.09
CA SER A 486 7.27 19.65 4.45
C SER A 486 8.54 19.08 5.06
N ALA A 487 9.70 19.53 4.58
CA ALA A 487 11.00 19.23 5.15
C ALA A 487 11.73 20.51 5.56
N THR A 488 11.82 20.76 6.87
CA THR A 488 12.58 21.90 7.44
C THR A 488 13.91 21.43 8.00
N ILE A 489 15.00 21.86 7.36
CA ILE A 489 16.37 21.43 7.65
C ILE A 489 17.22 22.62 8.11
N ASP A 490 17.29 22.81 9.43
CA ASP A 490 18.20 23.76 10.08
C ASP A 490 19.61 23.19 10.33
N ALA A 491 19.82 21.93 9.95
CA ALA A 491 21.04 21.14 10.16
C ALA A 491 22.23 21.48 9.24
N GLU A 492 23.45 21.08 9.62
CA GLU A 492 24.61 21.03 8.70
C GLU A 492 24.42 19.89 7.68
N ILE A 493 24.12 20.22 6.42
CA ILE A 493 23.96 19.25 5.32
C ILE A 493 25.31 18.99 4.65
N ARG A 494 25.91 17.80 4.86
CA ARG A 494 27.11 17.44 4.08
C ARG A 494 26.79 16.89 2.70
N ARG A 495 25.73 16.09 2.63
CA ARG A 495 25.17 15.51 1.42
C ARG A 495 23.76 15.02 1.73
N ALA A 496 22.78 15.48 0.98
CA ALA A 496 21.41 14.98 1.03
C ALA A 496 20.82 14.92 -0.39
N THR A 497 19.85 14.04 -0.58
CA THR A 497 18.93 14.05 -1.71
C THR A 497 17.54 14.33 -1.16
N PHE A 498 16.80 15.17 -1.85
CA PHE A 498 15.40 15.44 -1.60
C PHE A 498 14.64 15.11 -2.87
N GLU A 499 13.57 14.32 -2.75
CA GLU A 499 12.72 13.87 -3.83
C GLU A 499 11.31 14.30 -3.41
N LEU A 500 10.75 15.32 -4.06
CA LEU A 500 9.48 15.91 -3.61
C LEU A 500 8.29 15.02 -4.02
N GLY A 501 8.41 14.33 -5.16
CA GLY A 501 7.45 13.28 -5.52
C GLY A 501 6.24 13.83 -6.27
N LYS A 502 5.04 13.65 -5.71
CA LYS A 502 3.76 14.08 -6.30
C LYS A 502 3.00 14.96 -5.32
N GLY A 503 3.08 16.27 -5.41
CA GLY A 503 2.49 17.08 -4.34
C GLY A 503 2.80 18.55 -4.45
N ALA A 504 2.18 19.35 -3.58
CA ALA A 504 2.62 20.73 -3.39
C ALA A 504 3.51 20.76 -2.16
N ASP A 505 4.78 20.41 -2.35
CA ASP A 505 5.69 20.11 -1.25
C ASP A 505 6.63 21.27 -0.96
N GLN A 506 7.10 21.34 0.28
CA GLN A 506 7.96 22.43 0.73
C GLN A 506 9.25 21.91 1.35
N ILE A 507 10.38 22.43 0.88
CA ILE A 507 11.68 22.21 1.51
C ILE A 507 12.27 23.54 1.96
N THR A 508 12.63 23.62 3.24
CA THR A 508 13.28 24.79 3.81
C THR A 508 14.66 24.43 4.34
N MET A 509 15.71 25.04 3.80
CA MET A 509 17.10 24.86 4.22
C MET A 509 17.63 26.15 4.86
N THR A 510 17.81 26.14 6.17
CA THR A 510 18.37 27.28 6.94
C THR A 510 19.79 27.02 7.43
N GLY A 511 20.21 25.75 7.49
CA GLY A 511 21.56 25.35 7.90
C GLY A 511 22.61 25.43 6.77
N ALA A 512 23.87 25.14 7.13
CA ALA A 512 24.97 25.13 6.16
C ALA A 512 24.88 23.94 5.19
N VAL A 513 24.94 24.19 3.88
CA VAL A 513 24.79 23.16 2.84
C VAL A 513 26.09 22.95 2.07
N LYS A 514 26.65 21.75 2.13
CA LYS A 514 27.82 21.38 1.32
C LYS A 514 27.46 20.76 -0.01
N LYS A 515 26.39 19.97 -0.06
CA LYS A 515 25.89 19.36 -1.29
C LYS A 515 24.46 18.92 -1.05
N ALA A 516 23.56 19.33 -1.91
CA ALA A 516 22.19 18.83 -1.94
C ALA A 516 21.78 18.61 -3.40
N PHE A 517 20.94 17.61 -3.59
CA PHE A 517 20.20 17.37 -4.83
C PHE A 517 18.73 17.44 -4.45
N VAL A 518 17.95 18.16 -5.23
CA VAL A 518 16.52 18.32 -5.03
C VAL A 518 15.86 18.02 -6.36
N ASP A 519 14.98 17.04 -6.35
CA ASP A 519 14.15 16.68 -7.49
C ASP A 519 12.70 17.06 -7.20
N LEU A 520 12.16 18.02 -7.96
CA LEU A 520 10.81 18.57 -7.79
C LEU A 520 9.72 17.68 -8.43
N GLY A 521 10.01 16.41 -8.71
CA GLY A 521 9.01 15.48 -9.20
C GLY A 521 8.53 15.72 -10.63
N PHE A 522 7.53 14.93 -11.04
CA PHE A 522 6.95 14.97 -12.40
C PHE A 522 5.43 15.20 -12.37
N ASP A 523 4.94 16.01 -11.44
CA ASP A 523 3.51 16.33 -11.32
C ASP A 523 3.17 17.74 -11.87
N LYS A 524 1.96 18.22 -11.62
CA LYS A 524 1.51 19.59 -11.97
C LYS A 524 1.17 20.42 -10.74
N ALA A 525 1.49 19.96 -9.55
CA ALA A 525 1.44 20.75 -8.34
C ALA A 525 2.65 21.71 -8.33
N GLY A 526 2.74 22.54 -7.30
CA GLY A 526 3.73 23.61 -7.25
C GLY A 526 4.58 23.46 -6.01
N ASP A 527 5.85 23.16 -6.22
CA ASP A 527 6.81 22.89 -5.16
C ASP A 527 7.54 24.16 -4.72
N VAL A 528 7.87 24.24 -3.44
CA VAL A 528 8.57 25.40 -2.86
C VAL A 528 9.90 24.98 -2.26
N VAL A 529 11.00 25.45 -2.85
CA VAL A 529 12.34 25.26 -2.29
C VAL A 529 12.84 26.57 -1.70
N THR A 530 12.97 26.63 -0.38
CA THR A 530 13.49 27.78 0.35
C THR A 530 14.92 27.53 0.82
N ILE A 531 15.82 28.47 0.52
CA ILE A 531 17.20 28.50 0.99
C ILE A 531 17.44 29.83 1.69
N ALA A 532 17.80 29.80 2.98
CA ALA A 532 17.97 31.01 3.77
C ALA A 532 19.03 31.98 3.22
N SER A 533 20.10 31.47 2.61
CA SER A 533 21.11 32.28 1.92
C SER A 533 22.07 31.44 1.08
N GLU A 534 22.46 31.91 -0.11
CA GLU A 534 23.51 31.28 -0.92
C GLU A 534 24.88 31.20 -0.22
N ASN A 535 25.14 32.09 0.74
CA ASN A 535 26.39 32.07 1.50
C ASN A 535 26.57 30.79 2.32
N LEU A 536 25.46 30.12 2.65
CA LEU A 536 25.45 28.83 3.35
C LEU A 536 25.85 27.66 2.45
N ILE A 537 25.84 27.84 1.13
CA ILE A 537 26.11 26.79 0.15
C ILE A 537 27.59 26.74 -0.21
N SER A 538 28.31 25.68 0.15
CA SER A 538 29.75 25.57 -0.20
C SER A 538 30.02 24.82 -1.52
N ARG A 539 29.05 24.09 -2.07
CA ARG A 539 29.11 23.54 -3.45
C ARG A 539 27.73 23.62 -4.09
N LYS A 540 27.71 23.74 -5.41
CA LYS A 540 26.49 23.92 -6.20
C LYS A 540 25.41 22.91 -5.80
N ILE A 541 24.24 23.41 -5.37
CA ILE A 541 23.00 22.63 -5.22
C ILE A 541 22.42 22.42 -6.61
N LYS A 542 21.81 21.25 -6.85
CA LYS A 542 21.09 20.98 -8.10
C LYS A 542 19.60 20.82 -7.80
N LEU A 543 18.79 21.58 -8.52
CA LEU A 543 17.34 21.49 -8.59
C LEU A 543 17.00 20.90 -9.96
N THR A 544 16.26 19.79 -9.99
CA THR A 544 15.85 19.12 -11.22
C THR A 544 14.33 19.08 -11.35
N ASN A 545 13.86 18.97 -12.60
CA ASN A 545 12.44 18.92 -12.96
C ASN A 545 11.61 20.15 -12.58
N PHE A 546 12.26 21.32 -12.41
CA PHE A 546 11.57 22.57 -12.13
C PHE A 546 10.57 22.95 -13.25
N ASP A 547 9.31 23.17 -12.89
CA ASP A 547 8.19 23.52 -13.76
C ASP A 547 7.58 24.90 -13.40
N LYS A 548 6.54 25.31 -14.11
CA LYS A 548 5.97 26.67 -14.11
C LYS A 548 5.29 27.06 -12.80
N LYS A 549 4.96 26.10 -11.95
CA LYS A 549 4.29 26.32 -10.67
C LYS A 549 5.25 26.29 -9.50
N ASP A 550 6.49 25.87 -9.73
CA ASP A 550 7.49 25.76 -8.68
C ASP A 550 8.08 27.13 -8.36
N GLU A 551 8.52 27.25 -7.12
CA GLU A 551 9.07 28.46 -6.55
C GLU A 551 10.40 28.16 -5.86
N LEU A 552 11.42 28.93 -6.22
CA LEU A 552 12.69 28.96 -5.50
C LEU A 552 12.76 30.25 -4.67
N ILE A 553 12.89 30.13 -3.35
CA ILE A 553 13.03 31.27 -2.45
C ILE A 553 14.46 31.31 -1.93
N ILE A 554 15.17 32.42 -2.15
CA ILE A 554 16.56 32.62 -1.67
C ILE A 554 16.63 33.91 -0.87
N GLY A 555 17.00 33.82 0.41
CA GLY A 555 17.15 35.01 1.25
C GLY A 555 15.86 35.83 1.43
N GLY A 556 14.70 35.21 1.22
CA GLY A 556 13.38 35.85 1.26
C GLY A 556 12.93 36.45 -0.07
N GLU A 557 13.74 36.38 -1.13
CA GLU A 557 13.33 36.73 -2.49
C GLU A 557 12.81 35.48 -3.21
N SER A 558 11.69 35.64 -3.93
CA SER A 558 11.00 34.58 -4.65
C SER A 558 11.36 34.61 -6.14
N PHE A 559 11.62 33.44 -6.72
CA PHE A 559 11.96 33.25 -8.12
C PHE A 559 11.10 32.12 -8.70
N GLY A 560 10.24 32.46 -9.67
CA GLY A 560 9.48 31.47 -10.41
C GLY A 560 10.20 31.05 -11.69
N TYR A 561 9.58 30.14 -12.45
CA TYR A 561 10.13 29.59 -13.70
C TYR A 561 10.68 30.65 -14.67
N ALA A 562 9.92 31.70 -14.94
CA ALA A 562 10.34 32.75 -15.90
C ALA A 562 11.54 33.56 -15.39
N ASP A 563 11.63 33.80 -14.08
CA ASP A 563 12.76 34.50 -13.48
C ASP A 563 14.03 33.67 -13.64
N LEU A 564 13.93 32.37 -13.37
CA LEU A 564 15.04 31.41 -13.40
C LEU A 564 15.57 31.12 -14.82
N GLN A 565 14.78 31.34 -15.86
CA GLN A 565 15.27 31.25 -17.24
C GLN A 565 16.24 32.38 -17.61
N SER A 566 16.20 33.50 -16.88
CA SER A 566 16.99 34.70 -17.15
C SER A 566 18.02 35.02 -16.08
N ASN A 567 17.96 34.34 -14.94
CA ASN A 567 18.85 34.50 -13.80
C ASN A 567 19.75 33.27 -13.66
N ASP A 568 21.03 33.48 -13.40
CA ASP A 568 21.98 32.42 -13.04
C ASP A 568 22.46 32.65 -11.61
N PHE A 569 22.63 31.56 -10.86
CA PHE A 569 23.14 31.60 -9.49
C PHE A 569 24.49 30.89 -9.43
N ASP A 570 25.44 31.49 -8.73
CA ASP A 570 26.79 30.94 -8.58
C ASP A 570 26.75 29.54 -7.92
N ARG A 571 25.82 29.35 -6.98
CA ARG A 571 25.77 28.20 -6.07
C ARG A 571 24.53 27.33 -6.21
N ILE A 572 23.64 27.64 -7.15
CA ILE A 572 22.43 26.86 -7.40
C ILE A 572 22.30 26.62 -8.90
N SER A 573 22.02 25.38 -9.29
CA SER A 573 21.78 24.99 -10.67
C SER A 573 20.35 24.52 -10.78
N VAL A 574 19.58 25.10 -11.68
CA VAL A 574 18.22 24.67 -11.99
C VAL A 574 18.21 24.01 -13.35
N SER A 575 17.55 22.86 -13.47
CA SER A 575 17.21 22.27 -14.76
C SER A 575 15.70 22.10 -14.86
N PHE A 576 15.14 22.55 -15.97
CA PHE A 576 13.70 22.62 -16.17
C PHE A 576 13.14 21.34 -16.77
N ARG A 577 11.88 21.04 -16.43
CA ARG A 577 11.15 19.90 -16.99
C ARG A 577 11.01 20.03 -18.51
N GLY A 578 11.30 18.94 -19.23
CA GLY A 578 11.15 18.85 -20.68
C GLY A 578 12.29 19.48 -21.50
N GLU A 579 13.31 20.08 -20.85
CA GLU A 579 14.53 20.48 -21.54
C GLU A 579 15.47 19.27 -21.69
N THR A 580 15.53 18.70 -22.89
CA THR A 580 16.68 17.85 -23.25
C THR A 580 17.92 18.74 -23.18
N PRO A 581 19.05 18.30 -22.56
CA PRO A 581 20.25 19.13 -22.50
C PRO A 581 20.61 19.56 -23.92
N ALA A 582 20.53 20.85 -24.21
CA ALA A 582 21.04 21.36 -25.46
C ALA A 582 22.50 20.94 -25.55
N ILE A 583 22.83 20.09 -26.53
CA ILE A 583 24.21 19.83 -26.92
C ILE A 583 24.77 21.20 -27.30
N VAL A 584 25.52 21.80 -26.39
CA VAL A 584 26.33 22.98 -26.69
C VAL A 584 27.37 22.49 -27.70
N PRO A 585 27.38 22.96 -28.96
CA PRO A 585 28.50 22.70 -29.84
C PRO A 585 29.68 23.40 -29.18
N GLU A 586 30.74 22.64 -28.86
CA GLU A 586 32.02 23.25 -28.50
C GLU A 586 32.38 24.25 -29.58
N GLU A 587 32.40 25.54 -29.24
CA GLU A 587 32.96 26.55 -30.12
C GLU A 587 34.44 26.21 -30.32
N SER A 588 34.76 25.93 -31.59
CA SER A 588 36.10 25.76 -32.11
C SER A 588 36.99 26.93 -31.70
N SER A 589 37.90 26.68 -30.77
CA SER A 589 39.00 27.57 -30.45
C SER A 589 40.09 27.47 -31.52
N ASP A 590 39.87 28.09 -32.67
CA ASP A 590 40.95 28.37 -33.61
C ASP A 590 41.67 29.67 -33.21
N SER A 591 42.82 29.53 -32.54
CA SER A 591 44.11 30.09 -33.00
C SER A 591 45.17 30.08 -31.90
N ASN A 592 46.12 29.14 -31.99
CA ASN A 592 47.49 29.49 -32.36
C ASN A 592 48.38 28.25 -32.49
N ALA A 593 48.79 28.01 -33.72
CA ALA A 593 50.12 27.58 -34.16
C ALA A 593 51.04 26.91 -33.12
N SER A 594 51.34 25.63 -33.36
CA SER A 594 52.73 25.28 -33.69
C SER A 594 52.76 23.90 -34.35
N THR A 595 53.15 23.91 -35.62
CA THR A 595 53.71 22.77 -36.34
C THR A 595 54.77 22.06 -35.52
N GLY A 596 54.76 20.72 -35.47
CA GLY A 596 55.92 20.01 -34.94
C GLY A 596 55.77 18.51 -34.69
N PHE A 597 55.95 17.72 -35.75
CA PHE A 597 56.68 16.44 -35.78
C PHE A 597 56.09 15.17 -35.13
N ASP A 598 55.84 14.19 -36.02
CA ASP A 598 56.03 12.74 -35.85
C ASP A 598 57.25 12.38 -34.98
N PHE A 599 57.13 11.36 -34.14
CA PHE A 599 57.74 10.03 -34.38
C PHE A 599 57.38 9.01 -33.27
N LEU A 600 57.04 7.80 -33.76
CA LEU A 600 57.03 6.46 -33.13
C LEU A 600 55.87 6.05 -32.22
#